data_AF-A0A8R1DJM1-F1
#
_entry.id   AF-A0A8R1DJM1-F1
#
_cell.length_a   1.000
_cell.length_b   1.000
_cell.length_c   1.000
_cell.angle_alpha   90.00
_cell.angle_beta   90.00
_cell.angle_gamma   90.00
#
_symmetry.space_group_name_H-M   'P 1'
#
loop_
_entity.id
_entity.type
_entity.pdbx_description
1 polymer ?
#
loop_
_entity_poly.entity_id
_entity_poly.type
_entity_poly.pdbx_seq_one_letter_code
_entity_poly.pdbx_strand_id
1 'polypeptide(L)'
;MAIIRGLQMGLDMPTLAKQFKTSKSVICETLNTPNLSKATGRLLKTLSGDDRIIVTMSKKNPRLTSKDINSELKDQYGVQVSKDTVKRRLRHALLFRRRPVNKPMIPEKNRSARLKHVTTLALSLCHIRISANQWIELLSRMTVKHLYVDFCTFDPSLFSDKVMMPLEHLETLQIQPRFPCFLNDTSDQTLIYWATRGTVPPTVLLRNGCASRITPDGIRMLITSALASQSSAKLDWDFGLLLGTTQFDAALLTFILYPGWQVKVSDDFRSRKIQVQKESTVTQFSLPVPFPMGSLSVPLN
;
A
#
# COMPACT_ATOMS: atom_id res chain seq x y z
N MET A 1 -41.36 -16.07 -54.64
CA MET A 1 -40.91 -16.48 -55.99
C MET A 1 -41.25 -17.92 -56.38
N ALA A 2 -41.31 -18.90 -55.46
CA ALA A 2 -41.65 -20.28 -55.81
C ALA A 2 -43.14 -20.50 -56.20
N ILE A 3 -44.08 -19.82 -55.54
CA ILE A 3 -45.53 -19.90 -55.83
C ILE A 3 -45.85 -19.41 -57.26
N ILE A 4 -45.27 -18.28 -57.66
CA ILE A 4 -45.45 -17.70 -59.01
C ILE A 4 -44.93 -18.66 -60.10
N ARG A 5 -43.78 -19.29 -59.87
CA ARG A 5 -43.22 -20.29 -60.79
C ARG A 5 -44.07 -21.55 -60.88
N GLY A 6 -44.64 -22.00 -59.76
CA GLY A 6 -45.56 -23.15 -59.75
C GLY A 6 -46.82 -22.93 -60.60
N LEU A 7 -47.39 -21.72 -60.57
CA LEU A 7 -48.50 -21.34 -61.45
C LEU A 7 -48.09 -21.27 -62.93
N GLN A 8 -46.90 -20.75 -63.23
CA GLN A 8 -46.36 -20.73 -64.61
C GLN A 8 -46.11 -22.14 -65.16
N MET A 9 -45.89 -23.13 -64.29
CA MET A 9 -45.78 -24.55 -64.62
C MET A 9 -47.14 -25.27 -64.68
N GLY A 10 -48.26 -24.55 -64.53
CA GLY A 10 -49.62 -25.09 -64.67
C GLY A 10 -50.16 -25.81 -63.43
N LEU A 11 -49.54 -25.67 -62.26
CA LEU A 11 -50.04 -26.25 -61.01
C LEU A 11 -51.27 -25.50 -60.49
N ASP A 12 -52.27 -26.22 -60.01
CA ASP A 12 -53.50 -25.63 -59.47
C ASP A 12 -53.31 -25.10 -58.03
N MET A 13 -54.18 -24.16 -57.63
CA MET A 13 -54.16 -23.56 -56.28
C MET A 13 -54.26 -24.60 -55.14
N PRO A 14 -55.10 -25.65 -55.21
CA PRO A 14 -55.11 -26.74 -54.23
C PRO A 14 -53.78 -27.48 -54.08
N THR A 15 -53.12 -27.81 -55.18
CA THR A 15 -51.84 -28.54 -55.17
C THR A 15 -50.75 -27.67 -54.58
N LEU A 16 -50.71 -26.39 -54.94
CA LEU A 16 -49.78 -25.43 -54.35
C LEU A 16 -50.04 -25.27 -52.84
N ALA A 17 -51.30 -25.15 -52.40
CA ALA A 17 -51.66 -25.07 -50.97
C ALA A 17 -51.19 -26.29 -50.18
N LYS A 18 -51.39 -27.49 -50.74
CA LYS A 18 -50.92 -28.75 -50.13
C LYS A 18 -49.39 -28.83 -50.09
N GLN A 19 -48.73 -28.44 -51.17
CA GLN A 19 -47.26 -28.47 -51.29
C GLN A 19 -46.59 -27.50 -50.29
N PHE A 20 -47.09 -26.28 -50.17
CA PHE A 20 -46.55 -25.27 -49.26
C PHE A 20 -47.10 -25.37 -47.83
N LYS A 21 -48.05 -26.28 -47.57
CA LYS A 21 -48.72 -26.46 -46.27
C LYS A 21 -49.36 -25.16 -45.75
N THR A 22 -49.98 -24.40 -46.64
CA THR A 22 -50.64 -23.12 -46.33
C THR A 22 -52.08 -23.11 -46.85
N SER A 23 -52.91 -22.19 -46.38
CA SER A 23 -54.26 -22.03 -46.92
C SER A 23 -54.23 -21.44 -48.34
N LYS A 24 -55.28 -21.72 -49.12
CA LYS A 24 -55.47 -21.10 -50.45
C LYS A 24 -55.55 -19.57 -50.36
N SER A 25 -56.12 -19.02 -49.28
CA SER A 25 -56.23 -17.57 -49.11
C SER A 25 -54.86 -16.91 -48.95
N VAL A 26 -53.94 -17.51 -48.19
CA VAL A 26 -52.57 -17.00 -48.01
C VAL A 26 -51.81 -16.99 -49.33
N ILE A 27 -52.00 -18.03 -50.17
CA ILE A 27 -51.40 -18.08 -51.51
C ILE A 27 -51.96 -16.98 -52.41
N CYS A 28 -53.29 -16.80 -52.45
CA CYS A 28 -53.93 -15.72 -53.22
C CYS A 28 -53.46 -14.33 -52.75
N GLU A 29 -53.39 -14.09 -51.45
CA GLU A 29 -53.00 -12.80 -50.89
C GLU A 29 -51.52 -12.48 -51.20
N THR A 30 -50.66 -13.48 -51.10
CA THR A 30 -49.23 -13.37 -51.49
C THR A 30 -49.05 -13.08 -52.99
N LEU A 31 -49.94 -13.59 -53.84
CA LEU A 31 -49.93 -13.32 -55.29
C LEU A 31 -50.46 -11.92 -55.62
N ASN A 32 -51.51 -11.48 -54.93
CA ASN A 32 -52.15 -10.18 -55.16
C ASN A 32 -51.33 -9.01 -54.59
N THR A 33 -50.47 -9.27 -53.59
CA THR A 33 -49.62 -8.25 -52.95
C THR A 33 -48.15 -8.68 -52.88
N PRO A 34 -47.45 -8.79 -54.02
CA PRO A 34 -46.07 -9.31 -54.05
C PRO A 34 -45.05 -8.40 -53.34
N ASN A 35 -45.39 -7.12 -53.12
CA ASN A 35 -44.50 -6.11 -52.53
C ASN A 35 -45.16 -5.42 -51.33
N LEU A 36 -45.65 -6.18 -50.34
CA LEU A 36 -46.03 -5.57 -49.06
C LEU A 36 -44.78 -4.94 -48.42
N SER A 37 -44.76 -3.61 -48.30
CA SER A 37 -43.80 -2.96 -47.41
C SER A 37 -43.99 -3.55 -46.02
N LYS A 38 -42.91 -4.01 -45.38
CA LYS A 38 -42.96 -4.49 -43.99
C LYS A 38 -43.71 -3.44 -43.17
N ALA A 39 -44.71 -3.87 -42.39
CA ALA A 39 -45.47 -2.98 -41.53
C ALA A 39 -44.49 -2.10 -40.75
N THR A 40 -44.64 -0.78 -40.89
CA THR A 40 -43.81 0.18 -40.15
C THR A 40 -43.97 -0.15 -38.68
N GLY A 41 -42.89 -0.63 -38.06
CA GLY A 41 -42.92 -1.04 -36.65
C GLY A 41 -43.36 0.10 -35.75
N ARG A 42 -43.66 -0.22 -34.49
CA ARG A 42 -44.05 0.78 -33.48
C ARG A 42 -43.07 1.96 -33.50
N LEU A 43 -43.62 3.18 -33.60
CA LEU A 43 -42.84 4.41 -33.58
C LEU A 43 -41.94 4.46 -32.34
N LEU A 44 -40.70 4.90 -32.54
CA LEU A 44 -39.72 5.03 -31.49
C LEU A 44 -40.07 6.23 -30.59
N LYS A 45 -39.87 6.07 -29.28
CA LYS A 45 -40.05 7.17 -28.32
C LYS A 45 -38.98 8.27 -28.44
N THR A 46 -37.89 8.03 -29.16
CA THR A 46 -36.84 9.03 -29.40
C THR A 46 -36.74 9.36 -30.87
N LEU A 47 -36.45 10.62 -31.15
CA LEU A 47 -36.12 11.16 -32.45
C LEU A 47 -34.62 11.00 -32.72
N SER A 48 -34.22 11.20 -33.98
CA SER A 48 -32.81 11.15 -34.38
C SER A 48 -31.95 12.20 -33.65
N GLY A 49 -32.52 13.37 -33.34
CA GLY A 49 -31.87 14.40 -32.53
C GLY A 49 -31.53 13.93 -31.12
N ASP A 50 -32.49 13.31 -30.43
CA ASP A 50 -32.31 12.78 -29.07
C ASP A 50 -31.22 11.71 -29.03
N ASP A 51 -31.21 10.82 -30.02
CA ASP A 51 -30.20 9.77 -30.16
C ASP A 51 -28.80 10.38 -30.35
N ARG A 52 -28.67 11.48 -31.10
CA ARG A 52 -27.42 12.22 -31.27
C ARG A 52 -26.96 12.86 -29.96
N ILE A 53 -27.88 13.44 -29.18
CA ILE A 53 -27.58 14.05 -27.88
C ILE A 53 -27.06 12.97 -26.91
N ILE A 54 -27.75 11.83 -26.81
CA ILE A 54 -27.35 10.68 -25.98
C ILE A 54 -25.90 10.26 -26.29
N VAL A 55 -25.59 10.08 -27.58
CA VAL A 55 -24.25 9.65 -28.02
C VAL A 55 -23.21 10.73 -27.74
N THR A 56 -23.55 12.00 -27.94
CA THR A 56 -22.64 13.13 -27.73
C THR A 56 -22.29 13.29 -26.26
N MET A 57 -23.27 13.22 -25.35
CA MET A 57 -23.06 13.25 -23.90
C MET A 57 -22.12 12.13 -23.45
N SER A 58 -22.35 10.90 -23.94
CA SER A 58 -21.50 9.75 -23.60
C SER A 58 -20.08 9.85 -24.17
N LYS A 59 -19.89 10.44 -25.36
CA LYS A 59 -18.56 10.68 -25.93
C LYS A 59 -17.81 11.81 -25.21
N LYS A 60 -18.50 12.89 -24.86
CA LYS A 60 -17.94 14.04 -24.15
C LYS A 60 -17.47 13.65 -22.74
N ASN A 61 -18.26 12.83 -22.04
CA ASN A 61 -17.86 12.31 -20.74
C ASN A 61 -18.16 10.79 -20.63
N PRO A 62 -17.17 9.94 -20.89
CA PRO A 62 -17.32 8.48 -20.84
C PRO A 62 -17.64 7.88 -19.47
N ARG A 63 -17.60 8.69 -18.39
CA ARG A 63 -17.93 8.24 -17.03
C ARG A 63 -19.42 8.40 -16.69
N LEU A 64 -20.19 9.14 -17.50
CA LEU A 64 -21.62 9.33 -17.28
C LEU A 64 -22.36 8.00 -17.38
N THR A 65 -23.23 7.74 -16.41
CA THR A 65 -24.07 6.54 -16.44
C THR A 65 -25.33 6.79 -17.27
N SER A 66 -25.98 5.71 -17.72
CA SER A 66 -27.28 5.83 -18.41
C SER A 66 -28.38 6.44 -17.55
N LYS A 67 -28.21 6.53 -16.22
CA LYS A 67 -29.15 7.23 -15.34
C LYS A 67 -28.92 8.74 -15.43
N ASP A 68 -27.65 9.16 -15.39
CA ASP A 68 -27.26 10.57 -15.45
C ASP A 68 -27.61 11.18 -16.81
N ILE A 69 -27.35 10.44 -17.89
CA ILE A 69 -27.77 10.84 -19.25
C ILE A 69 -29.31 10.95 -19.32
N ASN A 70 -30.04 10.07 -18.63
CA ASN A 70 -31.50 10.12 -18.65
C ASN A 70 -32.07 11.30 -17.84
N SER A 71 -31.48 11.65 -16.70
CA SER A 71 -31.84 12.86 -15.98
C SER A 71 -31.51 14.10 -16.80
N GLU A 72 -30.33 14.15 -17.41
CA GLU A 72 -29.91 15.31 -18.20
C GLU A 72 -30.81 15.53 -19.43
N LEU A 73 -31.25 14.45 -20.10
CA LEU A 73 -32.24 14.52 -21.18
C LEU A 73 -33.60 15.03 -20.72
N LYS A 74 -34.03 14.63 -19.53
CA LYS A 74 -35.30 15.07 -18.95
C LYS A 74 -35.23 16.55 -18.57
N ASP A 75 -34.14 16.96 -17.94
CA ASP A 75 -34.00 18.29 -17.33
C ASP A 75 -33.68 19.36 -18.37
N GLN A 76 -32.82 19.08 -19.35
CA GLN A 76 -32.40 20.08 -20.36
C GLN A 76 -33.24 20.05 -21.64
N TYR A 77 -33.76 18.88 -22.04
CA TYR A 77 -34.41 18.68 -23.34
C TYR A 77 -35.88 18.24 -23.22
N GLY A 78 -36.40 18.01 -22.00
CA GLY A 78 -37.78 17.59 -21.77
C GLY A 78 -38.11 16.17 -22.28
N VAL A 79 -37.11 15.38 -22.68
CA VAL A 79 -37.32 14.07 -23.32
C VAL A 79 -37.49 13.00 -22.24
N GLN A 80 -38.72 12.50 -22.07
CA GLN A 80 -39.03 11.46 -21.08
C GLN A 80 -38.84 10.06 -21.65
N VAL A 81 -37.68 9.47 -21.41
CA VAL A 81 -37.35 8.10 -21.85
C VAL A 81 -36.97 7.21 -20.67
N SER A 82 -37.03 5.89 -20.89
CA SER A 82 -36.53 4.94 -19.90
C SER A 82 -35.02 4.82 -19.98
N LYS A 83 -34.37 4.52 -18.84
CA LYS A 83 -32.93 4.22 -18.77
C LYS A 83 -32.51 3.13 -19.77
N ASP A 84 -33.36 2.14 -20.01
CA ASP A 84 -33.05 1.06 -20.95
C ASP A 84 -33.15 1.50 -22.41
N THR A 85 -33.96 2.51 -22.72
CA THR A 85 -33.95 3.16 -24.03
C THR A 85 -32.61 3.83 -24.26
N VAL A 86 -32.10 4.60 -23.30
CA VAL A 86 -30.76 5.23 -23.36
C VAL A 86 -29.67 4.17 -23.55
N LYS A 87 -29.67 3.09 -22.76
CA LYS A 87 -28.73 1.97 -22.95
C LYS A 87 -28.81 1.34 -24.33
N ARG A 88 -30.02 1.18 -24.87
CA ARG A 88 -30.22 0.60 -26.22
C ARG A 88 -29.64 1.52 -27.29
N ARG A 89 -29.80 2.84 -27.16
CA ARG A 89 -29.23 3.83 -28.09
C ARG A 89 -27.71 3.87 -28.03
N LEU A 90 -27.13 3.85 -26.82
CA LEU A 90 -25.69 3.76 -26.65
C LEU A 90 -25.12 2.48 -27.28
N ARG A 91 -25.79 1.33 -27.09
CA ARG A 91 -25.41 0.06 -27.74
C ARG A 91 -25.52 0.11 -29.27
N HIS A 92 -26.57 0.74 -29.80
CA HIS A 92 -26.72 0.91 -31.26
C HIS A 92 -25.59 1.75 -31.86
N ALA A 93 -25.03 2.68 -31.07
CA ALA A 93 -23.85 3.46 -31.43
C ALA A 93 -22.51 2.79 -31.06
N LEU A 94 -22.51 1.48 -30.73
CA LEU A 94 -21.34 0.70 -30.31
C LEU A 94 -20.62 1.25 -29.06
N LEU A 95 -21.33 2.00 -28.22
CA LEU A 95 -20.81 2.50 -26.94
C LEU A 95 -21.19 1.53 -25.82
N PHE A 96 -20.18 0.79 -25.35
CA PHE A 96 -20.32 -0.18 -24.27
C PHE A 96 -19.79 0.36 -22.94
N ARG A 97 -20.27 -0.22 -21.83
CA ARG A 97 -19.69 0.03 -20.51
C ARG A 97 -18.22 -0.39 -20.52
N ARG A 98 -17.31 0.50 -20.12
CA ARG A 98 -15.91 0.15 -19.87
C ARG A 98 -15.84 -0.87 -18.72
N ARG A 99 -15.17 -2.00 -18.95
CA ARG A 99 -14.83 -2.94 -17.89
C ARG A 99 -13.47 -2.54 -17.30
N PRO A 100 -13.28 -2.63 -15.97
CA PRO A 100 -11.94 -2.56 -15.39
C PRO A 100 -11.08 -3.63 -16.07
N VAL A 101 -9.90 -3.24 -16.55
CA VAL A 101 -8.95 -4.19 -17.12
C VAL A 101 -8.20 -4.85 -15.97
N ASN A 102 -8.23 -6.18 -15.89
CA ASN A 102 -7.36 -6.91 -14.98
C ASN A 102 -5.91 -6.65 -15.39
N LYS A 103 -5.16 -5.95 -14.54
CA LYS A 103 -3.76 -5.67 -14.78
C LYS A 103 -3.00 -7.01 -14.84
N PRO A 104 -2.17 -7.27 -15.86
CA PRO A 104 -1.42 -8.51 -15.93
C PRO A 104 -0.57 -8.66 -14.66
N MET A 105 -0.58 -9.87 -14.10
CA MET A 105 0.19 -10.18 -12.90
C MET A 105 1.67 -9.98 -13.24
N ILE A 106 2.31 -8.99 -12.60
CA ILE A 106 3.71 -8.66 -12.89
C ILE A 106 4.57 -9.88 -12.48
N PRO A 107 5.43 -10.42 -13.36
CA PRO A 107 6.32 -11.53 -13.03
C PRO A 107 7.26 -11.20 -11.87
N GLU A 108 7.64 -12.20 -11.09
CA GLU A 108 8.46 -12.03 -9.90
C GLU A 108 9.80 -11.34 -10.20
N LYS A 109 10.46 -11.73 -11.29
CA LYS A 109 11.68 -11.07 -11.81
C LYS A 109 11.51 -9.55 -11.96
N ASN A 110 10.38 -9.12 -12.50
CA ASN A 110 10.09 -7.71 -12.74
C ASN A 110 9.71 -6.99 -11.44
N ARG A 111 9.12 -7.68 -10.46
CA ARG A 111 8.86 -7.11 -9.13
C ARG A 111 10.16 -6.85 -8.40
N SER A 112 11.03 -7.85 -8.33
CA SER A 112 12.33 -7.72 -7.65
C SER A 112 13.21 -6.67 -8.32
N ALA A 113 13.25 -6.64 -9.67
CA ALA A 113 14.01 -5.61 -10.40
C ALA A 113 13.55 -4.18 -10.06
N ARG A 114 12.26 -3.97 -9.81
CA ARG A 114 11.72 -2.66 -9.42
C ARG A 114 12.09 -2.26 -7.99
N LEU A 115 12.31 -3.22 -7.10
CA LEU A 115 12.64 -2.96 -5.70
C LEU A 115 14.15 -2.79 -5.46
N LYS A 116 15.00 -3.33 -6.34
CA LYS A 116 16.47 -3.22 -6.23
C LYS A 116 16.99 -1.79 -6.10
N HIS A 117 16.32 -0.83 -6.73
CA HIS A 117 16.74 0.58 -6.71
C HIS A 117 16.10 1.38 -5.56
N VAL A 118 15.25 0.76 -4.75
CA VAL A 118 14.62 1.42 -3.61
C VAL A 118 15.64 1.49 -2.47
N THR A 119 16.12 2.69 -2.19
CA THR A 119 17.09 2.96 -1.13
C THR A 119 16.45 3.49 0.15
N THR A 120 15.26 4.08 0.04
CA THR A 120 14.57 4.73 1.16
C THR A 120 13.21 4.09 1.35
N LEU A 121 12.97 3.59 2.56
CA LEU A 121 11.67 3.08 2.99
C LEU A 121 11.17 3.94 4.15
N ALA A 122 10.10 4.70 3.90
CA ALA A 122 9.47 5.54 4.91
C ALA A 122 8.01 5.12 5.10
N LEU A 123 7.67 4.74 6.33
CA LEU A 123 6.32 4.37 6.75
C LEU A 123 5.89 5.36 7.83
N SER A 124 4.78 6.05 7.60
CA SER A 124 4.28 7.07 8.52
C SER A 124 2.79 6.86 8.83
N LEU A 125 2.41 6.99 10.11
CA LEU A 125 1.01 7.02 10.57
C LEU A 125 0.18 5.79 10.16
N CYS A 126 0.82 4.63 9.96
CA CYS A 126 0.17 3.42 9.46
C CYS A 126 0.18 2.24 10.45
N HIS A 127 -0.79 1.34 10.29
CA HIS A 127 -0.84 0.06 10.98
C HIS A 127 -0.14 -1.01 10.13
N ILE A 128 1.09 -1.37 10.49
CA ILE A 128 1.89 -2.35 9.75
C ILE A 128 1.47 -3.76 10.20
N ARG A 129 0.84 -4.51 9.30
CA ARG A 129 0.35 -5.89 9.52
C ARG A 129 1.09 -6.87 8.62
N ILE A 130 2.39 -7.00 8.84
CA ILE A 130 3.26 -7.96 8.14
C ILE A 130 4.01 -8.78 9.18
N SER A 131 4.35 -10.03 8.86
CA SER A 131 5.20 -10.84 9.74
C SER A 131 6.67 -10.47 9.61
N ALA A 132 7.48 -10.79 10.62
CA ALA A 132 8.93 -10.59 10.56
C ALA A 132 9.58 -11.25 9.33
N ASN A 133 9.15 -12.47 8.96
CA ASN A 133 9.67 -13.15 7.77
C ASN A 133 9.33 -12.41 6.47
N GLN A 134 8.11 -11.90 6.34
CA GLN A 134 7.71 -11.10 5.17
C GLN A 134 8.47 -9.78 5.11
N TRP A 135 8.77 -9.19 6.27
CA TRP A 135 9.55 -7.98 6.36
C TRP A 135 11.01 -8.20 5.96
N ILE A 136 11.64 -9.28 6.43
CA ILE A 136 12.98 -9.70 6.01
C ILE A 136 13.00 -9.94 4.49
N GLU A 137 12.03 -10.67 3.96
CA GLU A 137 11.92 -10.93 2.53
C GLU A 137 11.78 -9.63 1.73
N LEU A 138 10.98 -8.67 2.20
CA LEU A 138 10.81 -7.37 1.56
C LEU A 138 12.12 -6.57 1.56
N LEU A 139 12.77 -6.45 2.71
CA LEU A 139 14.02 -5.71 2.87
C LEU A 139 15.16 -6.35 2.07
N SER A 140 15.22 -7.69 1.99
CA SER A 140 16.24 -8.42 1.21
C SER A 140 16.20 -8.14 -0.30
N ARG A 141 15.07 -7.64 -0.81
CA ARG A 141 14.88 -7.28 -2.22
C ARG A 141 15.26 -5.83 -2.52
N MET A 142 15.57 -5.04 -1.50
CA MET A 142 15.89 -3.61 -1.56
C MET A 142 17.32 -3.37 -1.09
N THR A 143 17.95 -2.29 -1.54
CA THR A 143 19.25 -1.84 -1.03
C THR A 143 19.00 -0.69 -0.04
N VAL A 144 18.42 -1.02 1.12
CA VAL A 144 17.93 -0.01 2.07
C VAL A 144 19.09 0.75 2.71
N LYS A 145 19.14 2.05 2.45
CA LYS A 145 20.03 3.03 3.08
C LYS A 145 19.34 3.79 4.19
N HIS A 146 18.07 4.15 3.99
CA HIS A 146 17.31 4.92 4.98
C HIS A 146 15.99 4.22 5.29
N LEU A 147 15.78 3.89 6.56
CA LEU A 147 14.58 3.25 7.06
C LEU A 147 13.92 4.14 8.12
N TYR A 148 12.73 4.63 7.82
CA TYR A 148 11.92 5.47 8.72
C TYR A 148 10.60 4.77 9.02
N VAL A 149 10.31 4.58 10.31
CA VAL A 149 9.01 4.08 10.78
C VAL A 149 8.48 5.01 11.87
N ASP A 150 7.64 5.96 11.44
CA ASP A 150 7.22 7.12 12.23
C ASP A 150 5.72 7.09 12.54
N PHE A 151 5.40 7.17 13.82
CA PHE A 151 4.06 7.13 14.38
C PHE A 151 3.21 5.94 13.88
N CYS A 152 3.89 4.83 13.55
CA CYS A 152 3.25 3.60 13.14
C CYS A 152 2.91 2.72 14.35
N THR A 153 1.96 1.81 14.16
CA THR A 153 1.80 0.66 15.05
C THR A 153 2.30 -0.58 14.33
N PHE A 154 3.13 -1.38 14.97
CA PHE A 154 3.72 -2.58 14.39
C PHE A 154 3.99 -3.62 15.46
N ASP A 155 4.22 -4.86 15.03
CA ASP A 155 4.72 -5.93 15.88
C ASP A 155 6.21 -5.68 16.18
N PRO A 156 6.65 -5.63 17.45
CA PRO A 156 8.05 -5.36 17.80
C PRO A 156 9.06 -6.33 17.15
N SER A 157 8.65 -7.56 16.80
CA SER A 157 9.49 -8.54 16.10
C SER A 157 9.94 -8.09 14.70
N LEU A 158 9.30 -7.06 14.12
CA LEU A 158 9.74 -6.43 12.87
C LEU A 158 11.13 -5.80 12.98
N PHE A 159 11.56 -5.45 14.19
CA PHE A 159 12.89 -4.93 14.47
C PHE A 159 13.57 -5.88 15.45
N SER A 160 14.27 -6.85 14.88
CA SER A 160 15.07 -7.83 15.61
C SER A 160 16.49 -7.85 15.05
N ASP A 161 17.40 -8.47 15.79
CA ASP A 161 18.80 -8.61 15.35
C ASP A 161 18.88 -9.26 13.96
N LYS A 162 18.01 -10.24 13.68
CA LYS A 162 17.93 -10.93 12.38
C LYS A 162 17.51 -10.00 11.22
N VAL A 163 16.78 -8.93 11.51
CA VAL A 163 16.34 -7.95 10.50
C VAL A 163 17.40 -6.88 10.30
N MET A 164 18.04 -6.43 11.38
CA MET A 164 18.97 -5.30 11.36
C MET A 164 20.36 -5.68 10.84
N MET A 165 20.85 -6.89 11.18
CA MET A 165 22.18 -7.35 10.74
C MET A 165 22.35 -7.43 9.21
N PRO A 166 21.39 -7.95 8.41
CA PRO A 166 21.55 -8.04 6.96
C PRO A 166 21.52 -6.70 6.20
N LEU A 167 21.27 -5.56 6.89
CA LEU A 167 21.19 -4.24 6.26
C LEU A 167 22.59 -3.61 6.13
N GLU A 168 23.41 -4.14 5.22
CA GLU A 168 24.82 -3.74 5.06
C GLU A 168 25.05 -2.30 4.58
N HIS A 169 24.03 -1.65 4.00
CA HIS A 169 24.14 -0.29 3.46
C HIS A 169 23.36 0.74 4.27
N LEU A 170 22.95 0.39 5.49
CA LEU A 170 22.13 1.24 6.33
C LEU A 170 22.90 2.49 6.76
N GLU A 171 22.41 3.65 6.33
CA GLU A 171 22.92 4.97 6.72
C GLU A 171 22.05 5.61 7.81
N THR A 172 20.74 5.39 7.74
CA THR A 172 19.78 5.97 8.70
C THR A 172 18.74 4.94 9.11
N LEU A 173 18.61 4.74 10.42
CA LEU A 173 17.52 4.01 11.04
C LEU A 173 16.77 4.93 11.99
N GLN A 174 15.47 5.12 11.75
CA GLN A 174 14.61 5.86 12.66
C GLN A 174 13.35 5.03 12.94
N ILE A 175 13.14 4.75 14.22
CA ILE A 175 11.98 4.04 14.73
C ILE A 175 11.34 4.92 15.79
N GLN A 176 10.16 5.44 15.46
CA GLN A 176 9.35 6.26 16.34
C GLN A 176 7.93 5.68 16.34
N PRO A 177 7.60 4.70 17.18
CA PRO A 177 6.28 4.09 17.22
C PRO A 177 5.24 5.10 17.70
N ARG A 178 3.95 4.83 17.45
CA ARG A 178 2.85 5.65 17.98
C ARG A 178 2.75 5.60 19.51
N PHE A 179 3.08 4.45 20.09
CA PHE A 179 3.06 4.20 21.53
C PHE A 179 4.39 3.56 21.94
N PRO A 180 4.86 3.75 23.18
CA PRO A 180 6.05 3.07 23.69
C PRO A 180 5.98 1.56 23.43
N CYS A 181 7.03 0.98 22.88
CA CYS A 181 7.09 -0.44 22.56
C CYS A 181 8.43 -1.03 22.97
N PHE A 182 8.43 -2.31 23.35
CA PHE A 182 9.63 -3.05 23.69
C PHE A 182 10.07 -3.92 22.51
N LEU A 183 11.25 -3.62 21.95
CA LEU A 183 11.91 -4.37 20.89
C LEU A 183 12.63 -5.57 21.52
N ASN A 184 11.84 -6.60 21.84
CA ASN A 184 12.26 -7.77 22.61
C ASN A 184 13.48 -8.50 22.02
N ASP A 185 13.59 -8.49 20.70
CA ASP A 185 14.58 -9.26 19.92
C ASP A 185 15.70 -8.37 19.36
N THR A 186 15.81 -7.12 19.84
CA THR A 186 16.93 -6.23 19.55
C THR A 186 17.87 -6.21 20.75
N SER A 187 19.08 -6.72 20.56
CA SER A 187 20.10 -6.89 21.60
C SER A 187 21.47 -6.36 21.18
N ASP A 188 22.47 -6.56 22.04
CA ASP A 188 23.87 -6.22 21.73
C ASP A 188 24.40 -6.94 20.49
N GLN A 189 23.78 -8.05 20.04
CA GLN A 189 24.20 -8.74 18.83
C GLN A 189 24.21 -7.83 17.61
N THR A 190 23.21 -6.95 17.48
CA THR A 190 23.18 -5.97 16.37
C THR A 190 24.34 -4.98 16.48
N LEU A 191 24.62 -4.47 17.68
CA LEU A 191 25.71 -3.54 17.91
C LEU A 191 27.08 -4.19 17.67
N ILE A 192 27.24 -5.43 18.11
CA ILE A 192 28.45 -6.23 17.89
C ILE A 192 28.66 -6.47 16.40
N TYR A 193 27.60 -6.81 15.67
CA TYR A 193 27.67 -7.02 14.24
C TYR A 193 28.12 -5.73 13.52
N TRP A 194 27.50 -4.59 13.82
CA TRP A 194 27.89 -3.29 13.24
C TRP A 194 29.33 -2.89 13.62
N ALA A 195 29.77 -3.21 14.84
CA ALA A 195 31.12 -2.89 15.31
C ALA A 195 32.22 -3.75 14.66
N THR A 196 31.91 -5.00 14.28
CA THR A 196 32.92 -6.00 13.87
C THR A 196 32.90 -6.35 12.39
N ARG A 197 31.72 -6.39 11.77
CA ARG A 197 31.53 -6.94 10.42
C ARG A 197 30.79 -5.98 9.48
N GLY A 198 30.06 -5.01 10.00
CA GLY A 198 29.27 -4.06 9.22
C GLY A 198 29.89 -2.68 9.12
N THR A 199 29.34 -1.86 8.22
CA THR A 199 29.51 -0.40 8.31
C THR A 199 28.62 0.11 9.43
N VAL A 200 29.19 0.85 10.37
CA VAL A 200 28.41 1.44 11.46
C VAL A 200 27.46 2.50 10.88
N PRO A 201 26.13 2.38 11.07
CA PRO A 201 25.19 3.37 10.55
C PRO A 201 25.43 4.74 11.21
N PRO A 202 25.61 5.83 10.43
CA PRO A 202 25.79 7.17 10.98
C PRO A 202 24.64 7.65 11.85
N THR A 203 23.41 7.22 11.56
CA THR A 203 22.23 7.68 12.31
C THR A 203 21.35 6.52 12.74
N VAL A 204 21.15 6.39 14.05
CA VAL A 204 20.25 5.38 14.65
C VAL A 204 19.40 6.09 15.68
N LEU A 205 18.08 6.09 15.52
CA LEU A 205 17.17 6.86 16.38
C LEU A 205 15.99 6.01 16.82
N LEU A 206 16.01 5.56 18.07
CA LEU A 206 14.93 4.82 18.74
C LEU A 206 14.17 5.77 19.67
N ARG A 207 13.07 6.33 19.18
CA ARG A 207 12.35 7.43 19.83
C ARG A 207 11.04 7.00 20.48
N ASN A 208 10.39 7.95 21.17
CA ASN A 208 9.05 7.79 21.76
C ASN A 208 8.91 6.58 22.71
N GLY A 209 9.91 6.37 23.58
CA GLY A 209 9.89 5.30 24.57
C GLY A 209 10.09 3.91 23.98
N CYS A 210 10.70 3.79 22.78
CA CYS A 210 11.25 2.53 22.31
C CYS A 210 12.21 1.97 23.35
N ALA A 211 11.91 0.79 23.84
CA ALA A 211 12.78 0.05 24.73
C ALA A 211 13.46 -1.10 23.98
N SER A 212 14.67 -1.47 24.36
CA SER A 212 15.38 -2.64 23.79
C SER A 212 16.20 -3.38 24.85
N ARG A 213 16.74 -4.55 24.49
CA ARG A 213 17.66 -5.32 25.32
C ARG A 213 19.12 -4.92 25.12
N ILE A 214 19.36 -3.82 24.40
CA ILE A 214 20.70 -3.25 24.25
C ILE A 214 21.21 -2.85 25.63
N THR A 215 22.46 -3.18 25.91
CA THR A 215 23.14 -2.83 27.15
C THR A 215 24.05 -1.62 26.94
N PRO A 216 24.35 -0.88 28.01
CA PRO A 216 25.35 0.19 27.95
C PRO A 216 26.74 -0.33 27.49
N ASP A 217 27.11 -1.57 27.83
CA ASP A 217 28.36 -2.18 27.38
C ASP A 217 28.39 -2.43 25.87
N GLY A 218 27.28 -2.87 25.28
CA GLY A 218 27.14 -2.99 23.82
C GLY A 218 27.33 -1.65 23.12
N ILE A 219 26.74 -0.58 23.66
CA ILE A 219 26.89 0.79 23.14
C ILE A 219 28.35 1.26 23.25
N ARG A 220 29.00 1.02 24.39
CA ARG A 220 30.41 1.37 24.61
C ARG A 220 31.31 0.69 23.59
N MET A 221 31.06 -0.58 23.30
CA MET A 221 31.83 -1.33 22.32
C MET A 221 31.65 -0.76 20.90
N LEU A 222 30.42 -0.42 20.51
CA LEU A 222 30.13 0.22 19.23
C LEU A 222 30.87 1.55 19.09
N ILE A 223 30.78 2.42 20.11
CA ILE A 223 31.49 3.71 20.15
C ILE A 223 33.00 3.51 20.00
N THR A 224 33.57 2.56 20.74
CA THR A 224 35.02 2.30 20.70
C THR A 224 35.46 1.85 19.32
N SER A 225 34.68 0.97 18.67
CA SER A 225 34.95 0.52 17.29
C SER A 225 34.84 1.64 16.25
N ALA A 226 33.85 2.53 16.40
CA ALA A 226 33.64 3.64 15.47
C ALA A 226 34.71 4.73 15.60
N LEU A 227 35.23 4.97 16.81
CA LEU A 227 36.37 5.86 17.01
C LEU A 227 37.67 5.27 16.44
N ALA A 228 37.86 3.95 16.56
CA ALA A 228 39.05 3.27 16.03
C ALA A 228 39.12 3.32 14.51
N SER A 229 37.98 3.39 13.81
CA SER A 229 37.93 3.41 12.34
C SER A 229 38.21 4.77 11.69
N GLN A 230 38.50 5.83 12.49
CA GLN A 230 38.85 7.18 12.00
C GLN A 230 37.91 7.75 10.93
N SER A 231 36.61 7.44 11.02
CA SER A 231 35.63 8.01 10.12
C SER A 231 35.31 9.46 10.53
N SER A 232 35.54 10.43 9.63
CA SER A 232 35.17 11.84 9.84
C SER A 232 33.65 12.08 9.76
N ALA A 233 32.84 11.02 9.73
CA ALA A 233 31.39 11.10 9.63
C ALA A 233 30.79 11.63 10.94
N LYS A 234 29.73 12.43 10.81
CA LYS A 234 28.90 12.82 11.95
C LYS A 234 28.05 11.62 12.37
N LEU A 235 28.18 11.19 13.62
CA LEU A 235 27.45 10.06 14.18
C LEU A 235 26.39 10.59 15.15
N ASP A 236 25.14 10.18 14.98
CA ASP A 236 24.00 10.57 15.81
C ASP A 236 23.19 9.34 16.20
N TRP A 237 23.40 8.87 17.43
CA TRP A 237 22.80 7.66 17.96
C TRP A 237 21.90 7.96 19.15
N ASP A 238 20.66 7.48 19.09
CA ASP A 238 19.68 7.45 20.16
C ASP A 238 19.16 6.02 20.29
N PHE A 239 19.53 5.33 21.36
CA PHE A 239 19.12 3.95 21.59
C PHE A 239 17.84 3.82 22.44
N GLY A 240 17.16 4.94 22.73
CA GLY A 240 15.91 4.92 23.49
C GLY A 240 16.11 4.43 24.92
N LEU A 241 15.13 3.68 25.44
CA LEU A 241 15.14 3.15 26.81
C LEU A 241 15.86 1.78 26.87
N LEU A 242 16.92 1.68 27.67
CA LEU A 242 17.64 0.43 27.84
C LEU A 242 17.04 -0.38 29.00
N LEU A 243 16.49 -1.55 28.69
CA LEU A 243 15.94 -2.47 29.69
C LEU A 243 16.97 -3.60 29.94
N GLY A 244 18.06 -3.28 30.65
CA GLY A 244 19.18 -4.21 30.84
C GLY A 244 20.09 -3.92 32.03
N THR A 245 20.16 -4.94 32.92
CA THR A 245 21.03 -5.21 34.09
C THR A 245 20.87 -4.35 35.36
N THR A 246 20.90 -5.05 36.49
CA THR A 246 20.88 -4.57 37.88
C THR A 246 22.10 -3.71 38.27
N GLN A 247 22.95 -3.34 37.30
CA GLN A 247 24.22 -2.64 37.48
C GLN A 247 24.32 -1.36 36.63
N PHE A 248 23.19 -0.66 36.44
CA PHE A 248 23.15 0.62 35.72
C PHE A 248 24.20 1.63 36.21
N ASP A 249 24.46 1.68 37.51
CA ASP A 249 25.39 2.65 38.10
C ASP A 249 26.86 2.37 37.73
N ALA A 250 27.28 1.11 37.66
CA ALA A 250 28.64 0.75 37.25
C ALA A 250 28.87 1.07 35.77
N ALA A 251 27.88 0.76 34.93
CA ALA A 251 27.91 1.10 33.50
C ALA A 251 27.96 2.61 33.27
N LEU A 252 27.18 3.41 34.01
CA LEU A 252 27.22 4.87 33.98
C LEU A 252 28.62 5.42 34.28
N LEU A 253 29.27 4.90 35.33
CA LEU A 253 30.62 5.33 35.70
C LEU A 253 31.62 5.08 34.57
N THR A 254 31.50 3.97 33.83
CA THR A 254 32.39 3.69 32.70
C THR A 254 32.24 4.70 31.55
N PHE A 255 31.06 5.27 31.33
CA PHE A 255 30.86 6.33 30.34
C PHE A 255 31.39 7.69 30.81
N ILE A 256 31.16 8.03 32.09
CA ILE A 256 31.61 9.29 32.69
C ILE A 256 33.14 9.37 32.72
N LEU A 257 33.80 8.25 32.99
CA LEU A 257 35.26 8.17 33.11
C LEU A 257 35.98 8.06 31.75
N TYR A 258 35.26 8.08 30.63
CA TYR A 258 35.88 7.95 29.32
C TYR A 258 36.56 9.28 28.92
N PRO A 259 37.90 9.29 28.71
CA PRO A 259 38.63 10.54 28.51
C PRO A 259 38.26 11.24 27.21
N GLY A 260 38.07 12.56 27.29
CA GLY A 260 37.76 13.42 26.14
C GLY A 260 36.30 13.42 25.70
N TRP A 261 35.40 12.81 26.48
CA TRP A 261 33.96 12.85 26.23
C TRP A 261 33.26 13.84 27.16
N GLN A 262 32.32 14.60 26.60
CA GLN A 262 31.39 15.41 27.37
C GLN A 262 30.17 14.57 27.69
N VAL A 263 29.92 14.34 28.97
CA VAL A 263 28.76 13.57 29.45
C VAL A 263 27.78 14.51 30.11
N LYS A 264 26.54 14.50 29.63
CA LYS A 264 25.40 15.21 30.21
C LYS A 264 24.39 14.19 30.70
N VAL A 265 24.09 14.24 32.00
CA VAL A 265 23.05 13.42 32.62
C VAL A 265 21.88 14.33 32.98
N SER A 266 20.68 13.95 32.58
CA SER A 266 19.44 14.65 32.93
C SER A 266 18.43 13.63 33.44
N ASP A 267 17.96 13.83 34.66
CA ASP A 267 16.96 12.99 35.29
C ASP A 267 15.55 13.58 35.05
N ASP A 268 14.61 12.73 34.68
CA ASP A 268 13.17 13.01 34.73
C ASP A 268 12.48 12.03 35.69
N PHE A 269 11.18 12.23 35.96
CA PHE A 269 10.42 11.38 36.90
C PHE A 269 10.31 9.91 36.48
N ARG A 270 10.69 9.54 35.26
CA ARG A 270 10.48 8.21 34.68
C ARG A 270 11.79 7.53 34.27
N SER A 271 12.81 8.31 33.94
CA SER A 271 14.05 7.86 33.32
C SER A 271 15.20 8.85 33.49
N ARG A 272 16.42 8.30 33.50
CA ARG A 272 17.67 9.02 33.50
C ARG A 272 18.18 9.04 32.08
N LYS A 273 18.17 10.20 31.44
CA LYS A 273 18.71 10.38 30.09
C LYS A 273 20.20 10.72 30.18
N ILE A 274 21.02 9.95 29.47
CA ILE A 274 22.45 10.16 29.34
C ILE A 274 22.76 10.52 27.90
N GLN A 275 23.52 11.60 27.74
CA GLN A 275 24.04 12.04 26.46
C GLN A 275 25.56 12.12 26.57
N VAL A 276 26.24 11.44 25.66
CA VAL A 276 27.70 11.37 25.58
C VAL A 276 28.11 11.94 24.23
N GLN A 277 28.96 12.96 24.24
CA GLN A 277 29.38 13.68 23.04
C GLN A 277 30.91 13.79 22.97
N LYS A 278 31.46 13.53 21.79
CA LYS A 278 32.86 13.80 21.46
C LYS A 278 32.94 14.20 19.99
N GLU A 279 33.47 15.39 19.74
CA GLU A 279 33.59 15.97 18.38
C GLU A 279 32.26 15.90 17.60
N SER A 280 32.21 15.16 16.49
CA SER A 280 31.05 14.95 15.63
C SER A 280 30.16 13.77 16.03
N THR A 281 30.51 13.04 17.10
CA THR A 281 29.77 11.87 17.60
C THR A 281 28.89 12.26 18.77
N VAL A 282 27.59 12.01 18.65
CA VAL A 282 26.58 12.20 19.69
C VAL A 282 25.88 10.88 19.92
N THR A 283 25.94 10.38 21.15
CA THR A 283 25.20 9.18 21.57
C THR A 283 24.30 9.53 22.74
N GLN A 284 23.05 9.12 22.69
CA GLN A 284 22.07 9.30 23.75
C GLN A 284 21.31 8.00 24.03
N PHE A 285 20.93 7.81 25.28
CA PHE A 285 20.06 6.71 25.72
C PHE A 285 19.46 7.05 27.09
N SER A 286 18.38 6.36 27.44
CA SER A 286 17.68 6.51 28.71
C SER A 286 17.76 5.21 29.52
N LEU A 287 17.93 5.34 30.82
CA LEU A 287 17.84 4.26 31.79
C LEU A 287 16.57 4.42 32.62
N PRO A 288 15.87 3.35 33.00
CA PRO A 288 14.78 3.46 33.97
C PRO A 288 15.34 3.96 35.30
N VAL A 289 14.75 5.01 35.87
CA VAL A 289 15.14 5.47 37.21
C VAL A 289 14.63 4.43 38.21
N PRO A 290 15.48 3.87 39.08
CA PRO A 290 14.95 3.18 40.23
C PRO A 290 14.12 4.20 41.01
N PHE A 291 12.82 3.94 41.19
CA PHE A 291 12.05 4.66 42.21
C PHE A 291 12.92 4.70 43.48
N PRO A 292 12.95 5.80 44.25
CA PRO A 292 13.52 5.74 45.58
C PRO A 292 12.71 4.69 46.34
N MET A 293 13.23 3.46 46.42
CA MET A 293 12.83 2.50 47.43
C MET A 293 13.12 3.24 48.72
N GLY A 294 12.04 3.71 49.36
CA GLY A 294 12.11 4.41 50.63
C GLY A 294 13.06 3.63 51.53
N SER A 295 13.93 4.38 52.20
CA SER A 295 14.79 3.90 53.28
C SER A 295 14.17 2.68 53.95
N LEU A 296 14.70 1.49 53.66
CA LEU A 296 14.51 0.35 54.54
C LEU A 296 15.21 0.75 55.82
N SER A 297 14.44 1.34 56.74
CA SER A 297 14.79 1.46 58.13
C SER A 297 15.11 0.05 58.60
N VAL A 298 16.40 -0.26 58.69
CA VAL A 298 16.87 -1.40 59.46
C VAL A 298 16.43 -1.11 60.90
N PRO A 299 15.55 -1.91 61.51
CA PRO A 299 15.42 -1.86 62.95
C PRO A 299 16.71 -2.45 63.49
N LEU A 300 17.50 -1.62 64.17
CA LEU A 300 18.47 -2.10 65.14
C LEU A 300 17.69 -2.90 66.19
N ASN A 301 17.89 -4.22 66.21
CA ASN A 301 17.75 -5.08 67.38
C ASN A 301 18.84 -6.15 67.30
#